data_AF-A0A7V9HXA3-F1
#
_entry.id   AF-A0A7V9HXA3-F1
#
_cell.length_a   1.000
_cell.length_b   1.000
_cell.length_c   1.000
_cell.angle_alpha   90.00
_cell.angle_beta   90.00
_cell.angle_gamma   90.00
#
_symmetry.space_group_name_H-M   'P 1'
#
loop_
_entity.id
_entity.type
_entity.pdbx_description
1 polymer ?
#
loop_
_entity_poly.entity_id
_entity_poly.type
_entity_poly.pdbx_seq_one_letter_code
_entity_poly.pdbx_strand_id
1 'polypeptide(L)'
;MQLDIGSFPVNKIVFDRETRLDDDVLKISRRELEELVQGDPRIAEVKIEIVEAGESARVIHVCDAIEPRIKISGPGGCYPGVLGSVETVGQGVTHRLKGISVVVSAEYPRLLETGTGAAHEAILEMSGPGALGPLSKLVNLVLAISFAPGHTLADYHLALRAAGFKLAERLAQTTVGKSTAKVDHYTLSSPKPGLPKVVYIHQSLTQLNLPIPFITWYGSYVSDWMPLWAHPNEILDGALLPGAQGGHAVKPTSWEHVNNPVIERLYKAHGKDLDFAGVIFHRTRFEVFEDKQLSANQAAKLARLMKADGAIITWIGAGNAFIEAMLTVQALERQGIKAVLMTYEHGGKEGLEAPLMYTVPEADAVVSIGSLDRPISLPHVDRVIGGHDLNIKPESGDERIPSADEIKLDWYLPVLSAVDHWGFGKQTCVEY
;
A
#
# COMPACT_ATOMS: atom_id res chain seq x y z
N MET A 1 -18.61 -14.70 -1.57
CA MET A 1 -17.35 -15.41 -1.25
C MET A 1 -17.15 -15.32 0.26
N GLN A 2 -16.61 -16.36 0.91
CA GLN A 2 -16.28 -16.34 2.34
C GLN A 2 -14.78 -16.55 2.53
N LEU A 3 -14.13 -15.60 3.21
CA LEU A 3 -12.72 -15.65 3.56
C LEU A 3 -12.58 -15.54 5.08
N ASP A 4 -11.90 -16.51 5.68
CA ASP A 4 -11.53 -16.48 7.09
C ASP A 4 -10.04 -16.15 7.18
N ILE A 5 -9.67 -15.10 7.92
CA ILE A 5 -8.28 -14.70 8.15
C ILE A 5 -7.88 -15.05 9.59
N GLY A 6 -7.11 -16.12 9.75
CA GLY A 6 -6.50 -16.52 11.03
C GLY A 6 -5.28 -15.68 11.35
N SER A 7 -5.31 -14.94 12.46
CA SER A 7 -4.21 -14.07 12.89
C SER A 7 -3.33 -14.75 13.94
N PHE A 8 -2.04 -14.84 13.67
CA PHE A 8 -1.01 -15.24 14.62
C PHE A 8 -0.25 -13.98 15.04
N PRO A 9 -0.48 -13.45 16.26
CA PRO A 9 0.22 -12.27 16.74
C PRO A 9 1.71 -12.53 16.87
N VAL A 10 2.52 -11.58 16.43
CA VAL A 10 3.97 -11.58 16.62
C VAL A 10 4.35 -10.22 17.19
N ASN A 11 4.92 -10.23 18.40
CA ASN A 11 5.36 -9.03 19.10
C ASN A 11 6.88 -8.86 19.05
N LYS A 12 7.61 -9.88 18.61
CA LYS A 12 9.06 -9.89 18.57
C LYS A 12 9.58 -10.81 17.47
N ILE A 13 10.64 -10.37 16.78
CA ILE A 13 11.43 -11.21 15.88
C ILE A 13 12.83 -11.37 16.48
N VAL A 14 13.38 -12.59 16.49
CA VAL A 14 14.75 -12.83 16.93
C VAL A 14 15.50 -13.74 15.97
N PHE A 15 16.80 -13.53 15.83
CA PHE A 15 17.65 -14.47 15.10
C PHE A 15 17.84 -15.76 15.90
N ASP A 16 17.70 -16.90 15.23
CA ASP A 16 17.92 -18.24 15.74
C ASP A 16 18.55 -19.10 14.62
N ARG A 17 18.79 -20.38 14.88
CA ARG A 17 19.29 -21.36 13.89
C ARG A 17 18.20 -21.84 12.93
N GLU A 18 16.95 -21.80 13.36
CA GLU A 18 15.79 -22.33 12.64
C GLU A 18 14.63 -21.35 12.61
N THR A 19 13.96 -21.25 11.47
CA THR A 19 12.78 -20.40 11.29
C THR A 19 11.51 -21.09 11.81
N ARG A 20 10.95 -20.58 12.90
CA ARG A 20 9.71 -21.08 13.53
C ARG A 20 9.00 -19.98 14.31
N LEU A 21 7.69 -20.13 14.47
CA LEU A 21 6.88 -19.31 15.36
C LEU A 21 6.70 -20.03 16.70
N ASP A 22 7.19 -19.44 17.79
CA ASP A 22 6.98 -19.93 19.16
C ASP A 22 6.13 -18.90 19.91
N ASP A 23 4.85 -19.23 20.14
CA ASP A 23 3.83 -18.33 20.68
C ASP A 23 3.73 -17.00 19.91
N ASP A 24 4.18 -15.89 20.49
CA ASP A 24 4.21 -14.55 19.90
C ASP A 24 5.61 -14.08 19.46
N VAL A 25 6.60 -14.99 19.48
CA VAL A 25 7.98 -14.73 19.06
C VAL A 25 8.29 -15.49 17.77
N LEU A 26 8.57 -14.74 16.70
CA LEU A 26 9.04 -15.32 15.45
C LEU A 26 10.56 -15.45 15.48
N LYS A 27 11.04 -16.68 15.54
CA LYS A 27 12.45 -17.01 15.48
C LYS A 27 12.82 -17.25 14.02
N ILE A 28 13.87 -16.61 13.52
CA ILE A 28 14.25 -16.67 12.11
C ILE A 28 15.70 -17.09 11.93
N SER A 29 15.95 -17.96 10.96
CA SER A 29 17.30 -18.29 10.52
C SER A 29 17.75 -17.30 9.46
N ARG A 30 18.65 -16.37 9.85
CA ARG A 30 19.20 -15.37 8.92
C ARG A 30 19.73 -16.02 7.64
N ARG A 31 20.54 -17.08 7.81
CA ARG A 31 21.16 -17.82 6.71
C ARG A 31 20.11 -18.41 5.76
N GLU A 32 19.10 -19.09 6.28
CA GLU A 32 18.03 -19.70 5.48
C GLU A 32 17.31 -18.64 4.62
N LEU A 33 17.02 -17.49 5.24
CA LEU A 33 16.29 -16.40 4.60
C LEU A 33 17.12 -15.69 3.52
N GLU A 34 18.42 -15.48 3.76
CA GLU A 34 19.35 -14.94 2.76
C GLU A 34 19.52 -15.91 1.58
N GLU A 35 19.71 -17.21 1.83
CA GLU A 35 19.86 -18.26 0.81
C GLU A 35 18.62 -18.39 -0.09
N LEU A 36 17.42 -18.13 0.43
CA LEU A 36 16.16 -18.16 -0.34
C LEU A 36 16.13 -17.13 -1.49
N VAL A 37 16.87 -16.03 -1.33
CA VAL A 37 16.88 -14.89 -2.25
C VAL A 37 18.18 -14.82 -3.07
N GLN A 38 19.32 -15.13 -2.46
CA GLN A 38 20.66 -14.97 -3.05
C GLN A 38 20.88 -15.78 -4.34
N GLY A 39 20.06 -16.81 -4.60
CA GLY A 39 20.15 -17.63 -5.82
C GLY A 39 19.71 -16.92 -7.11
N ASP A 40 19.15 -15.71 -7.04
CA ASP A 40 18.75 -14.94 -8.21
C ASP A 40 19.96 -14.19 -8.83
N PRO A 41 20.32 -14.42 -10.11
CA PRO A 41 21.50 -13.80 -10.72
C PRO A 41 21.41 -12.27 -10.81
N ARG A 42 20.22 -11.69 -10.65
CA ARG A 42 19.98 -10.23 -10.67
C ARG A 42 20.29 -9.57 -9.32
N ILE A 43 20.55 -10.36 -8.28
CA ILE A 43 20.80 -9.90 -6.92
C ILE A 43 22.27 -10.17 -6.58
N ALA A 44 23.01 -9.11 -6.26
CA ALA A 44 24.41 -9.19 -5.87
C ALA A 44 24.58 -9.49 -4.38
N GLU A 45 23.82 -8.80 -3.53
CA GLU A 45 23.91 -8.91 -2.08
C GLU A 45 22.52 -8.90 -1.44
N VAL A 46 22.35 -9.70 -0.39
CA VAL A 46 21.16 -9.73 0.46
C VAL A 46 21.59 -9.55 1.91
N LYS A 47 20.90 -8.67 2.65
CA LYS A 47 21.04 -8.54 4.10
C LYS A 47 19.68 -8.58 4.76
N ILE A 48 19.58 -9.37 5.83
CA ILE A 48 18.39 -9.43 6.69
C ILE A 48 18.66 -8.73 8.02
N GLU A 49 17.87 -7.69 8.28
CA GLU A 49 17.95 -6.85 9.47
C GLU A 49 16.59 -6.81 10.17
N ILE A 50 16.57 -6.65 11.49
CA ILE A 50 15.34 -6.44 12.27
C ILE A 50 15.37 -5.01 12.80
N VAL A 51 14.22 -4.32 12.76
CA VAL A 51 14.04 -3.01 13.36
C VAL A 51 12.67 -2.91 14.02
N GLU A 52 12.62 -2.34 15.22
CA GLU A 52 11.42 -2.32 16.06
C GLU A 52 10.87 -0.91 16.28
N ALA A 53 9.57 -0.82 16.57
CA ALA A 53 8.92 0.44 16.89
C ALA A 53 9.60 1.16 18.07
N GLY A 54 9.88 2.45 17.91
CA GLY A 54 10.55 3.28 18.91
C GLY A 54 12.07 3.23 18.88
N GLU A 55 12.69 2.40 18.03
CA GLU A 55 14.15 2.38 17.84
C GLU A 55 14.65 3.69 17.21
N SER A 56 15.86 4.13 17.60
CA SER A 56 16.61 5.24 16.96
C SER A 56 17.17 4.75 15.62
N ALA A 57 16.25 4.43 14.69
CA ALA A 57 16.57 3.78 13.43
C ALA A 57 15.73 4.29 12.25
N ARG A 58 16.36 4.30 11.08
CA ARG A 58 15.77 4.68 9.80
C ARG A 58 16.01 3.59 8.76
N VAL A 59 14.97 3.21 8.03
CA VAL A 59 15.12 2.38 6.82
C VAL A 59 14.97 3.30 5.60
N ILE A 60 15.94 3.28 4.71
CA ILE A 60 15.93 4.07 3.48
C ILE A 60 15.75 3.19 2.24
N HIS A 61 15.47 3.83 1.10
CA HIS A 61 15.17 3.20 -0.18
C HIS A 61 14.09 2.11 -0.05
N VAL A 62 13.06 2.38 0.75
CA VAL A 62 11.96 1.43 0.91
C VAL A 62 11.19 1.30 -0.41
N CYS A 63 11.04 0.08 -0.90
CA CYS A 63 10.36 -0.23 -2.14
C CYS A 63 8.94 -0.75 -1.92
N ASP A 64 8.77 -1.59 -0.90
CA ASP A 64 7.49 -2.17 -0.49
C ASP A 64 7.57 -2.65 0.97
N ALA A 65 6.42 -2.89 1.58
CA ALA A 65 6.29 -3.63 2.84
C ALA A 65 5.18 -4.66 2.68
N ILE A 66 5.42 -5.90 3.10
CA ILE A 66 4.53 -7.05 2.86
C ILE A 66 4.13 -7.66 4.19
N GLU A 67 2.85 -7.93 4.41
CA GLU A 67 2.42 -8.74 5.57
C GLU A 67 2.65 -10.22 5.25
N PRO A 68 3.32 -11.01 6.12
CA PRO A 68 3.42 -12.45 5.88
C PRO A 68 2.04 -13.12 5.94
N ARG A 69 1.58 -13.65 4.79
CA ARG A 69 0.30 -14.38 4.66
C ARG A 69 0.49 -15.69 3.89
N ILE A 70 -0.32 -16.70 4.22
CA ILE A 70 -0.37 -17.98 3.50
C ILE A 70 -1.78 -18.53 3.42
N LYS A 71 -2.14 -19.09 2.26
CA LYS A 71 -3.41 -19.79 2.04
C LYS A 71 -3.32 -21.19 2.65
N ILE A 72 -4.25 -21.50 3.57
CA ILE A 72 -4.35 -22.82 4.22
C ILE A 72 -5.34 -23.71 3.48
N SER A 73 -6.45 -23.15 3.02
CA SER A 73 -7.46 -23.86 2.24
C SER A 73 -8.25 -22.88 1.38
N GLY A 74 -8.75 -23.33 0.23
CA GLY A 74 -9.43 -22.49 -0.76
C GLY A 74 -8.66 -22.44 -2.09
N PRO A 75 -9.20 -21.70 -3.08
CA PRO A 75 -8.56 -21.54 -4.38
C PRO A 75 -7.30 -20.65 -4.30
N GLY A 76 -6.32 -20.93 -5.17
CA GLY A 76 -5.09 -20.16 -5.31
C GLY A 76 -4.18 -20.10 -4.08
N GLY A 77 -3.25 -19.15 -4.09
CA GLY A 77 -2.40 -18.77 -2.96
C GLY A 77 -2.66 -17.32 -2.52
N CYS A 78 -1.97 -16.84 -1.48
CA CYS A 78 -1.93 -15.40 -1.21
C CYS A 78 -1.07 -14.69 -2.27
N TYR A 79 -1.35 -13.40 -2.52
CA TYR A 79 -0.59 -12.60 -3.49
C TYR A 79 -0.54 -13.22 -4.89
N PRO A 80 -1.71 -13.57 -5.48
CA PRO A 80 -1.78 -14.35 -6.70
C PRO A 80 -1.13 -13.62 -7.88
N GLY A 81 -0.49 -14.38 -8.77
CA GLY A 81 0.23 -13.86 -9.93
C GLY A 81 1.62 -13.27 -9.65
N VAL A 82 2.08 -13.26 -8.39
CA VAL A 82 3.47 -12.90 -8.05
C VAL A 82 4.35 -14.15 -7.94
N LEU A 83 4.00 -15.06 -7.02
CA LEU A 83 4.71 -16.34 -6.84
C LEU A 83 3.91 -17.55 -7.32
N GLY A 84 2.57 -17.47 -7.23
CA GLY A 84 1.66 -18.57 -7.54
C GLY A 84 0.83 -18.36 -8.80
N SER A 85 0.03 -19.38 -9.13
CA SER A 85 -0.97 -19.32 -10.21
C SER A 85 -1.94 -18.17 -10.05
N VAL A 86 -2.44 -17.68 -11.18
CA VAL A 86 -3.54 -16.71 -11.23
C VAL A 86 -4.85 -17.47 -11.11
N GLU A 87 -5.40 -17.52 -9.91
CA GLU A 87 -6.72 -18.07 -9.58
C GLU A 87 -7.50 -17.03 -8.80
N THR A 88 -8.83 -16.97 -8.95
CA THR A 88 -9.65 -16.04 -8.16
C THR A 88 -9.57 -16.37 -6.68
N VAL A 89 -8.91 -15.50 -5.91
CA VAL A 89 -8.71 -15.63 -4.46
C VAL A 89 -9.87 -14.98 -3.69
N GLY A 90 -9.77 -14.85 -2.37
CA GLY A 90 -10.81 -14.25 -1.53
C GLY A 90 -11.81 -15.26 -0.97
N GLN A 91 -11.45 -16.55 -0.98
CA GLN A 91 -12.22 -17.65 -0.41
C GLN A 91 -11.35 -18.58 0.44
N GLY A 92 -11.98 -19.25 1.41
CA GLY A 92 -11.34 -20.25 2.27
C GLY A 92 -10.65 -19.65 3.48
N VAL A 93 -9.51 -20.22 3.88
CA VAL A 93 -8.78 -19.84 5.10
C VAL A 93 -7.38 -19.35 4.74
N THR A 94 -7.06 -18.13 5.16
CA THR A 94 -5.72 -17.52 5.05
C THR A 94 -5.17 -17.29 6.45
N HIS A 95 -3.92 -17.66 6.70
CA HIS A 95 -3.20 -17.27 7.91
C HIS A 95 -2.35 -16.02 7.66
N ARG A 96 -2.20 -15.18 8.69
CA ARG A 96 -1.28 -14.04 8.70
C ARG A 96 -0.43 -14.00 9.97
N LEU A 97 0.80 -13.51 9.86
CA LEU A 97 1.59 -13.06 11.01
C LEU A 97 1.29 -11.58 11.28
N LYS A 98 0.47 -11.32 12.29
CA LYS A 98 -0.02 -9.99 12.62
C LYS A 98 0.94 -9.28 13.57
N GLY A 99 1.29 -8.02 13.27
CA GLY A 99 2.20 -7.21 14.09
C GLY A 99 3.60 -7.03 13.48
N ILE A 100 3.82 -7.63 12.30
CA ILE A 100 5.10 -7.55 11.58
C ILE A 100 4.91 -7.17 10.12
N SER A 101 5.99 -6.75 9.49
CA SER A 101 6.08 -6.65 8.03
C SER A 101 7.45 -7.11 7.53
N VAL A 102 7.49 -7.56 6.28
CA VAL A 102 8.72 -7.70 5.50
C VAL A 102 8.90 -6.41 4.71
N VAL A 103 9.85 -5.57 5.11
CA VAL A 103 10.18 -4.33 4.41
C VAL A 103 11.25 -4.63 3.37
N VAL A 104 10.96 -4.36 2.10
CA VAL A 104 11.92 -4.53 1.02
C VAL A 104 12.61 -3.20 0.79
N SER A 105 13.93 -3.17 0.91
CA SER A 105 14.77 -1.99 0.76
C SER A 105 15.81 -2.24 -0.32
N ALA A 106 15.86 -1.37 -1.32
CA ALA A 106 16.86 -1.43 -2.38
C ALA A 106 16.99 -0.05 -3.02
N GLU A 107 18.23 0.38 -3.26
CA GLU A 107 18.46 1.53 -4.12
C GLU A 107 18.00 1.18 -5.54
N TYR A 108 16.82 1.67 -5.90
CA TYR A 108 16.14 1.27 -7.11
C TYR A 108 16.62 2.12 -8.30
N PRO A 109 17.16 1.51 -9.38
CA PRO A 109 17.67 2.30 -10.50
C PRO A 109 16.56 3.12 -11.16
N ARG A 110 16.86 4.38 -11.48
CA ARG A 110 15.88 5.32 -12.04
C ARG A 110 15.85 5.24 -13.57
N LEU A 111 14.65 5.42 -14.13
CA LEU A 111 14.50 5.63 -15.57
C LEU A 111 14.74 7.10 -15.95
N LEU A 112 14.20 8.00 -15.12
CA LEU A 112 14.36 9.44 -15.26
C LEU A 112 15.25 9.93 -14.13
N GLU A 113 16.40 10.50 -14.48
CA GLU A 113 17.36 11.00 -13.51
C GLU A 113 16.96 12.35 -12.91
N THR A 114 16.15 13.15 -13.62
CA THR A 114 15.71 14.47 -13.17
C THR A 114 14.29 14.80 -13.62
N GLY A 115 13.76 15.90 -13.10
CA GLY A 115 12.42 16.40 -13.43
C GLY A 115 11.30 15.73 -12.62
N THR A 116 10.06 16.17 -12.87
CA THR A 116 8.87 15.77 -12.08
C THR A 116 8.47 14.30 -12.23
N GLY A 117 9.09 13.58 -13.17
CA GLY A 117 8.91 12.14 -13.36
C GLY A 117 9.98 11.29 -12.67
N ALA A 118 11.03 11.89 -12.10
CA ALA A 118 12.08 11.17 -11.39
C ALA A 118 11.49 10.47 -10.16
N ALA A 119 11.90 9.21 -9.95
CA ALA A 119 11.35 8.43 -8.87
C ALA A 119 11.90 8.90 -7.52
N HIS A 120 11.00 9.19 -6.59
CA HIS A 120 11.35 9.52 -5.21
C HIS A 120 11.70 8.26 -4.43
N GLU A 121 12.79 8.35 -3.68
CA GLU A 121 13.19 7.39 -2.67
C GLU A 121 12.29 7.54 -1.42
N ALA A 122 12.20 6.48 -0.62
CA ALA A 122 11.31 6.43 0.53
C ALA A 122 12.04 6.14 1.83
N ILE A 123 11.57 6.77 2.91
CA ILE A 123 12.12 6.72 4.25
C ILE A 123 11.07 6.17 5.22
N LEU A 124 11.42 5.14 5.97
CA LEU A 124 10.66 4.66 7.13
C LEU A 124 11.41 5.03 8.41
N GLU A 125 10.84 5.96 9.17
CA GLU A 125 11.26 6.29 10.53
C GLU A 125 10.62 5.33 11.54
N MET A 126 11.43 4.81 12.45
CA MET A 126 10.93 3.94 13.53
C MET A 126 10.61 4.70 14.80
N SER A 127 11.04 5.96 14.92
CA SER A 127 10.72 6.83 16.06
C SER A 127 10.64 8.30 15.65
N GLY A 128 10.29 9.17 16.61
CA GLY A 128 10.25 10.61 16.38
C GLY A 128 9.13 11.08 15.45
N PRO A 129 9.22 12.32 14.94
CA PRO A 129 8.14 12.98 14.21
C PRO A 129 7.81 12.35 12.85
N GLY A 130 8.75 11.60 12.24
CA GLY A 130 8.51 10.94 10.95
C GLY A 130 7.87 9.56 11.06
N ALA A 131 7.73 9.00 12.27
CA ALA A 131 7.13 7.69 12.52
C ALA A 131 5.59 7.72 12.45
N LEU A 132 5.03 8.18 11.32
CA LEU A 132 3.63 8.57 11.16
C LEU A 132 2.70 7.39 10.78
N GLY A 133 3.19 6.49 9.93
CA GLY A 133 2.42 5.40 9.33
C GLY A 133 2.15 4.21 10.25
N PRO A 134 1.43 3.17 9.75
CA PRO A 134 1.24 1.93 10.49
C PRO A 134 2.53 1.12 10.62
N LEU A 135 3.41 1.17 9.62
CA LEU A 135 4.64 0.35 9.55
C LEU A 135 5.66 0.71 10.64
N SER A 136 5.71 1.97 11.08
CA SER A 136 6.60 2.40 12.18
C SER A 136 6.21 1.80 13.53
N LYS A 137 5.01 1.19 13.64
CA LYS A 137 4.47 0.57 14.87
C LYS A 137 4.60 -0.95 14.86
N LEU A 138 5.18 -1.52 13.80
CA LEU A 138 5.37 -2.97 13.65
C LEU A 138 6.79 -3.38 14.03
N VAL A 139 7.00 -4.69 14.19
CA VAL A 139 8.35 -5.26 14.11
C VAL A 139 8.64 -5.55 12.64
N ASN A 140 9.61 -4.84 12.08
CA ASN A 140 9.93 -4.91 10.66
C ASN A 140 11.15 -5.81 10.43
N LEU A 141 10.98 -6.82 9.59
CA LEU A 141 12.07 -7.58 9.02
C LEU A 141 12.48 -6.93 7.69
N VAL A 142 13.63 -6.28 7.66
CA VAL A 142 14.12 -5.58 6.48
C VAL A 142 14.95 -6.53 5.62
N LEU A 143 14.53 -6.68 4.37
CA LEU A 143 15.26 -7.32 3.29
C LEU A 143 15.96 -6.23 2.47
N ALA A 144 17.24 -6.00 2.75
CA ALA A 144 18.06 -5.06 2.00
C ALA A 144 18.75 -5.78 0.84
N ILE A 145 18.54 -5.30 -0.38
CA ILE A 145 19.03 -5.91 -1.62
C ILE A 145 19.91 -4.92 -2.39
N SER A 146 21.05 -5.41 -2.88
CA SER A 146 21.84 -4.74 -3.91
C SER A 146 21.73 -5.50 -5.22
N PHE A 147 21.46 -4.78 -6.31
CA PHE A 147 21.30 -5.39 -7.63
C PHE A 147 22.65 -5.73 -8.27
N ALA A 148 22.71 -6.86 -8.97
CA ALA A 148 23.80 -7.18 -9.88
C ALA A 148 23.67 -6.33 -11.16
N PRO A 149 24.75 -5.73 -11.68
CA PRO A 149 24.66 -4.88 -12.87
C PRO A 149 24.32 -5.68 -14.13
N GLY A 150 23.89 -4.99 -15.18
CA GLY A 150 23.68 -5.58 -16.51
C GLY A 150 22.29 -6.14 -16.79
N HIS A 151 21.32 -5.88 -15.92
CA HIS A 151 19.92 -6.27 -16.12
C HIS A 151 19.00 -5.06 -16.36
N THR A 152 17.81 -5.32 -16.90
CA THR A 152 16.83 -4.26 -17.18
C THR A 152 16.08 -3.83 -15.91
N LEU A 153 15.43 -2.66 -15.96
CA LEU A 153 14.56 -2.21 -14.86
C LEU A 153 13.39 -3.17 -14.60
N ALA A 154 12.89 -3.84 -15.65
CA ALA A 154 11.89 -4.89 -15.54
C ALA A 154 12.42 -6.11 -14.79
N ASP A 155 13.66 -6.51 -15.07
CA ASP A 155 14.32 -7.62 -14.38
C ASP A 155 14.51 -7.33 -12.90
N TYR A 156 14.99 -6.13 -12.55
CA TYR A 156 15.18 -5.72 -11.14
C TYR A 156 13.87 -5.70 -10.37
N HIS A 157 12.79 -5.19 -10.96
CA HIS A 157 11.46 -5.23 -10.35
C HIS A 157 11.00 -6.66 -10.06
N LEU A 158 11.10 -7.55 -11.04
CA LEU A 158 10.68 -8.94 -10.89
C LEU A 158 11.52 -9.66 -9.83
N ALA A 159 12.83 -9.40 -9.79
CA ALA A 159 13.72 -9.93 -8.76
C ALA A 159 13.32 -9.45 -7.36
N LEU A 160 13.11 -8.13 -7.21
CA LEU A 160 12.79 -7.49 -5.94
C LEU A 160 11.44 -7.98 -5.40
N ARG A 161 10.40 -8.03 -6.25
CA ARG A 161 9.09 -8.57 -5.86
C ARG A 161 9.21 -10.03 -5.47
N ALA A 162 9.82 -10.87 -6.30
CA ALA A 162 9.96 -12.29 -6.00
C ALA A 162 10.68 -12.51 -4.66
N ALA A 163 11.73 -11.74 -4.38
CA ALA A 163 12.48 -11.82 -3.13
C ALA A 163 11.62 -11.49 -1.90
N GLY A 164 10.94 -10.34 -1.90
CA GLY A 164 10.10 -9.91 -0.79
C GLY A 164 8.94 -10.87 -0.50
N PHE A 165 8.23 -11.29 -1.55
CA PHE A 165 7.09 -12.20 -1.38
C PHE A 165 7.53 -13.61 -0.99
N LYS A 166 8.68 -14.13 -1.47
CA LYS A 166 9.20 -15.44 -1.05
C LYS A 166 9.52 -15.46 0.43
N LEU A 167 10.13 -14.38 0.91
CA LEU A 167 10.43 -14.20 2.32
C LEU A 167 9.14 -14.18 3.14
N ALA A 168 8.17 -13.35 2.74
CA ALA A 168 6.88 -13.22 3.43
C ALA A 168 6.12 -14.55 3.48
N GLU A 169 6.06 -15.30 2.37
CA GLU A 169 5.45 -16.62 2.32
C GLU A 169 6.18 -17.61 3.25
N ARG A 170 7.52 -17.64 3.20
CA ARG A 170 8.33 -18.54 4.04
C ARG A 170 8.11 -18.29 5.53
N LEU A 171 7.98 -17.03 5.96
CA LEU A 171 7.63 -16.70 7.34
C LEU A 171 6.22 -17.19 7.68
N ALA A 172 5.24 -16.93 6.82
CA ALA A 172 3.86 -17.34 7.04
C ALA A 172 3.68 -18.87 7.11
N GLN A 173 4.52 -19.65 6.41
CA GLN A 173 4.55 -21.12 6.49
C GLN A 173 4.75 -21.64 7.92
N THR A 174 5.34 -20.86 8.83
CA THR A 174 5.48 -21.24 10.25
C THR A 174 4.14 -21.42 10.98
N THR A 175 3.04 -20.97 10.36
CA THR A 175 1.67 -21.13 10.87
C THR A 175 0.95 -22.37 10.33
N VAL A 176 1.51 -23.07 9.35
CA VAL A 176 0.90 -24.26 8.75
C VAL A 176 0.80 -25.38 9.79
N GLY A 177 -0.36 -26.02 9.89
CA GLY A 177 -0.65 -27.04 10.90
C GLY A 177 -0.91 -26.49 12.30
N LYS A 178 -0.85 -25.16 12.50
CA LYS A 178 -1.25 -24.49 13.75
C LYS A 178 -2.69 -23.98 13.65
N SER A 179 -3.32 -23.74 14.80
CA SER A 179 -4.63 -23.10 14.87
C SER A 179 -4.53 -21.80 15.68
N THR A 180 -5.45 -20.87 15.43
CA THR A 180 -5.57 -19.61 16.17
C THR A 180 -7.04 -19.34 16.48
N ALA A 181 -7.32 -18.80 17.66
CA ALA A 181 -8.66 -18.34 18.03
C ALA A 181 -8.98 -16.93 17.49
N LYS A 182 -8.00 -16.22 16.94
CA LYS A 182 -8.17 -14.86 16.40
C LYS A 182 -8.48 -14.95 14.91
N VAL A 183 -9.74 -15.21 14.57
CA VAL A 183 -10.20 -15.33 13.18
C VAL A 183 -11.13 -14.17 12.84
N ASP A 184 -10.79 -13.45 11.78
CA ASP A 184 -11.65 -12.45 11.16
C ASP A 184 -12.45 -13.12 10.03
N HIS A 185 -13.78 -13.04 10.09
CA HIS A 185 -14.68 -13.67 9.11
C HIS A 185 -15.22 -12.63 8.12
N TYR A 186 -14.89 -12.79 6.84
CA TYR A 186 -15.28 -11.86 5.78
C TYR A 186 -16.22 -12.51 4.78
N THR A 187 -17.49 -12.10 4.85
CA THR A 187 -18.54 -12.52 3.92
C THR A 187 -19.46 -11.36 3.62
N LEU A 188 -19.84 -11.19 2.34
CA LEU A 188 -20.93 -10.31 1.94
C LEU A 188 -22.23 -11.11 1.99
N SER A 189 -22.76 -11.30 3.20
CA SER A 189 -24.02 -12.01 3.44
C SER A 189 -25.21 -11.24 2.84
N SER A 190 -26.37 -11.90 2.70
CA SER A 190 -27.59 -11.17 2.34
C SER A 190 -27.92 -10.13 3.43
N PRO A 191 -27.92 -8.83 3.09
CA PRO A 191 -28.17 -7.77 4.06
C PRO A 191 -29.63 -7.78 4.53
N LYS A 192 -29.89 -7.13 5.67
CA LYS A 192 -31.26 -6.83 6.09
C LYS A 192 -31.94 -5.91 5.07
N PRO A 193 -33.24 -6.08 4.77
CA PRO A 193 -33.96 -5.15 3.93
C PRO A 193 -33.93 -3.72 4.48
N GLY A 194 -33.82 -2.73 3.59
CA GLY A 194 -33.97 -1.31 3.93
C GLY A 194 -32.69 -0.57 4.36
N LEU A 195 -31.53 -1.24 4.39
CA LEU A 195 -30.24 -0.57 4.61
C LEU A 195 -29.77 0.15 3.33
N PRO A 196 -29.13 1.34 3.45
CA PRO A 196 -28.55 2.02 2.30
C PRO A 196 -27.42 1.18 1.72
N LYS A 197 -27.44 0.98 0.40
CA LYS A 197 -26.41 0.24 -0.31
C LYS A 197 -25.22 1.12 -0.60
N VAL A 198 -24.04 0.69 -0.17
CA VAL A 198 -22.80 1.45 -0.31
C VAL A 198 -21.77 0.66 -1.08
N VAL A 199 -21.16 1.29 -2.09
CA VAL A 199 -19.98 0.78 -2.79
C VAL A 199 -18.72 1.50 -2.30
N TYR A 200 -17.58 0.83 -2.34
CA TYR A 200 -16.29 1.46 -2.11
C TYR A 200 -15.56 1.62 -3.44
N ILE A 201 -15.23 2.84 -3.83
CA ILE A 201 -14.42 3.12 -5.02
C ILE A 201 -12.97 3.32 -4.58
N HIS A 202 -12.14 2.35 -4.91
CA HIS A 202 -10.72 2.35 -4.60
C HIS A 202 -9.94 2.88 -5.81
N GLN A 203 -9.52 4.15 -5.75
CA GLN A 203 -8.77 4.77 -6.83
C GLN A 203 -7.27 4.66 -6.63
N SER A 204 -6.56 4.12 -7.63
CA SER A 204 -5.11 3.96 -7.56
C SER A 204 -4.37 4.54 -8.75
N LEU A 205 -3.30 5.28 -8.47
CA LEU A 205 -2.39 5.82 -9.48
C LEU A 205 -1.77 4.72 -10.32
N THR A 206 -2.02 4.76 -11.63
CA THR A 206 -1.21 4.04 -12.61
C THR A 206 -0.28 5.05 -13.28
N GLN A 207 1.03 4.85 -13.14
CA GLN A 207 2.04 5.71 -13.76
C GLN A 207 2.69 5.03 -14.96
N LEU A 208 2.24 5.39 -16.17
CA LEU A 208 2.68 4.74 -17.42
C LEU A 208 4.06 5.19 -17.91
N ASN A 209 4.56 6.34 -17.43
CA ASN A 209 5.92 6.80 -17.77
C ASN A 209 7.02 6.17 -16.90
N LEU A 210 6.65 5.25 -15.99
CA LEU A 210 7.62 4.37 -15.34
C LEU A 210 7.78 3.10 -16.18
N PRO A 211 8.94 2.41 -16.10
CA PRO A 211 9.14 1.14 -16.77
C PRO A 211 8.05 0.11 -16.44
N ILE A 212 7.43 0.26 -15.27
CA ILE A 212 6.43 -0.63 -14.73
C ILE A 212 5.30 0.19 -14.11
N PRO A 213 4.04 -0.05 -14.54
CA PRO A 213 2.89 0.53 -13.88
C PRO A 213 2.89 0.18 -12.39
N PHE A 214 2.80 1.22 -11.55
CA PHE A 214 2.87 1.08 -10.09
C PHE A 214 1.86 0.09 -9.49
N ILE A 215 0.77 -0.28 -10.17
CA ILE A 215 -0.26 -1.15 -9.60
C ILE A 215 -0.42 -2.42 -10.44
N THR A 216 -0.60 -3.54 -9.74
CA THR A 216 -0.95 -4.83 -10.32
C THR A 216 -2.25 -5.39 -9.76
N TRP A 217 -3.02 -6.04 -10.62
CA TRP A 217 -4.20 -6.85 -10.29
C TRP A 217 -3.91 -8.30 -10.69
N TYR A 218 -3.86 -9.20 -9.71
CA TYR A 218 -3.41 -10.60 -9.89
C TYR A 218 -2.06 -10.70 -10.59
N GLY A 219 -1.09 -9.87 -10.18
CA GLY A 219 0.25 -9.80 -10.79
C GLY A 219 0.30 -9.15 -12.18
N SER A 220 -0.85 -8.92 -12.84
CA SER A 220 -0.92 -8.24 -14.13
C SER A 220 -0.88 -6.72 -13.96
N TYR A 221 -0.10 -6.03 -14.79
CA TYR A 221 -0.01 -4.58 -14.73
C TYR A 221 -1.32 -3.90 -15.14
N VAL A 222 -1.80 -3.01 -14.29
CA VAL A 222 -2.98 -2.19 -14.57
C VAL A 222 -2.54 -1.00 -15.41
N SER A 223 -2.71 -1.10 -16.74
CA SER A 223 -2.39 -0.03 -17.70
C SER A 223 -3.64 0.77 -18.10
N ASP A 224 -4.29 0.44 -19.22
CA ASP A 224 -5.45 1.16 -19.77
C ASP A 224 -6.78 0.53 -19.38
N TRP A 225 -6.84 -0.04 -18.18
CA TRP A 225 -8.04 -0.72 -17.69
C TRP A 225 -9.12 0.29 -17.34
N MET A 226 -10.35 0.00 -17.77
CA MET A 226 -11.54 0.65 -17.22
C MET A 226 -11.85 0.09 -15.82
N PRO A 227 -12.61 0.83 -14.99
CA PRO A 227 -12.99 0.35 -13.67
C PRO A 227 -13.63 -1.03 -13.70
N LEU A 228 -13.32 -1.84 -12.69
CA LEU A 228 -13.87 -3.18 -12.51
C LEU A 228 -14.48 -3.32 -11.12
N TRP A 229 -15.44 -4.24 -11.00
CA TRP A 229 -15.92 -4.67 -9.69
C TRP A 229 -15.02 -5.78 -9.15
N ALA A 230 -14.66 -5.66 -7.89
CA ALA A 230 -13.86 -6.61 -7.13
C ALA A 230 -14.60 -7.00 -5.86
N HIS A 231 -14.59 -8.29 -5.53
CA HIS A 231 -14.99 -8.71 -4.21
C HIS A 231 -13.93 -8.23 -3.20
N PRO A 232 -14.31 -7.62 -2.06
CA PRO A 232 -13.32 -7.04 -1.14
C PRO A 232 -12.32 -8.07 -0.59
N ASN A 233 -12.77 -9.32 -0.38
CA ASN A 233 -11.88 -10.45 -0.04
C ASN A 233 -10.71 -10.65 -1.02
N GLU A 234 -10.85 -10.33 -2.31
CA GLU A 234 -9.76 -10.47 -3.28
C GLU A 234 -8.59 -9.54 -2.92
N ILE A 235 -8.91 -8.30 -2.52
CA ILE A 235 -7.92 -7.33 -2.05
C ILE A 235 -7.30 -7.80 -0.73
N LEU A 236 -8.12 -8.31 0.19
CA LEU A 236 -7.62 -8.87 1.45
C LEU A 236 -6.73 -10.11 1.24
N ASP A 237 -6.90 -10.88 0.16
CA ASP A 237 -6.00 -12.00 -0.19
C ASP A 237 -4.80 -11.57 -1.06
N GLY A 238 -4.63 -10.27 -1.32
CA GLY A 238 -3.47 -9.73 -2.01
C GLY A 238 -3.59 -9.70 -3.53
N ALA A 239 -4.79 -9.66 -4.10
CA ALA A 239 -4.97 -9.49 -5.55
C ALA A 239 -4.53 -8.12 -6.06
N LEU A 240 -4.64 -7.06 -5.24
CA LEU A 240 -4.23 -5.69 -5.58
C LEU A 240 -2.92 -5.37 -4.86
N LEU A 241 -1.85 -5.15 -5.62
CA LEU A 241 -0.51 -4.92 -5.08
C LEU A 241 0.24 -3.81 -5.81
N PRO A 242 1.07 -3.02 -5.10
CA PRO A 242 1.98 -2.09 -5.71
C PRO A 242 3.12 -2.80 -6.47
N GLY A 243 3.79 -2.05 -7.32
CA GLY A 243 5.06 -2.37 -7.94
C GLY A 243 6.23 -1.89 -7.08
N ALA A 244 7.43 -2.38 -7.39
CA ALA A 244 8.62 -2.17 -6.56
C ALA A 244 9.15 -0.72 -6.49
N GLN A 245 8.67 0.21 -7.33
CA GLN A 245 9.03 1.63 -7.24
C GLN A 245 7.97 2.41 -6.45
N GLY A 246 7.58 1.83 -5.31
CA GLY A 246 6.63 2.34 -4.33
C GLY A 246 7.29 2.81 -3.04
N GLY A 247 6.49 3.09 -2.01
CA GLY A 247 6.98 3.27 -0.65
C GLY A 247 7.10 4.70 -0.16
N HIS A 248 6.98 5.72 -1.01
CA HIS A 248 6.86 7.11 -0.56
C HIS A 248 5.40 7.46 -0.24
N ALA A 249 5.14 8.63 0.36
CA ALA A 249 3.87 8.93 1.01
C ALA A 249 2.61 8.66 0.17
N VAL A 250 2.68 8.89 -1.15
CA VAL A 250 1.54 8.75 -2.07
C VAL A 250 1.44 7.40 -2.78
N LYS A 251 2.30 6.45 -2.41
CA LYS A 251 2.41 5.10 -2.99
C LYS A 251 2.45 4.05 -1.87
N PRO A 252 1.27 3.66 -1.36
CA PRO A 252 1.13 2.67 -0.31
C PRO A 252 1.76 1.32 -0.65
N THR A 253 2.06 0.58 0.40
CA THR A 253 2.68 -0.73 0.39
C THR A 253 1.67 -1.87 0.27
N SER A 254 2.15 -3.05 -0.11
CA SER A 254 1.36 -4.29 -0.12
C SER A 254 0.69 -4.56 1.22
N TRP A 255 1.37 -4.25 2.33
CA TRP A 255 0.87 -4.37 3.69
C TRP A 255 -0.38 -3.51 3.90
N GLU A 256 -0.37 -2.26 3.45
CA GLU A 256 -1.49 -1.34 3.63
C GLU A 256 -2.69 -1.73 2.77
N HIS A 257 -2.47 -2.21 1.54
CA HIS A 257 -3.54 -2.69 0.67
C HIS A 257 -4.29 -3.88 1.30
N VAL A 258 -3.58 -4.88 1.84
CA VAL A 258 -4.21 -6.06 2.46
C VAL A 258 -4.75 -5.81 3.87
N ASN A 259 -4.40 -4.68 4.49
CA ASN A 259 -4.91 -4.21 5.78
C ASN A 259 -5.79 -2.96 5.65
N ASN A 260 -6.43 -2.76 4.49
CA ASN A 260 -7.21 -1.57 4.21
C ASN A 260 -8.35 -1.34 5.25
N PRO A 261 -8.30 -0.25 6.04
CA PRO A 261 -9.25 -0.01 7.12
C PRO A 261 -10.64 0.36 6.62
N VAL A 262 -10.77 0.93 5.42
CA VAL A 262 -12.08 1.22 4.80
C VAL A 262 -12.83 -0.08 4.52
N ILE A 263 -12.15 -1.08 3.95
CA ILE A 263 -12.74 -2.41 3.73
C ILE A 263 -13.14 -3.05 5.06
N GLU A 264 -12.26 -3.01 6.07
CA GLU A 264 -12.55 -3.57 7.40
C GLU A 264 -13.77 -2.92 8.06
N ARG A 265 -13.87 -1.59 8.01
CA ARG A 265 -14.99 -0.83 8.57
C ARG A 265 -16.29 -1.09 7.83
N LEU A 266 -16.24 -1.19 6.50
CA LEU A 266 -17.41 -1.51 5.68
C LEU A 266 -17.93 -2.94 5.96
N TYR A 267 -17.05 -3.92 6.18
CA TYR A 267 -17.46 -5.24 6.66
C TYR A 267 -18.12 -5.20 8.03
N LYS A 268 -17.59 -4.40 8.97
CA LYS A 268 -18.17 -4.27 10.32
C LYS A 268 -19.57 -3.64 10.31
N ALA A 269 -19.80 -2.70 9.39
CA ALA A 269 -21.06 -1.98 9.17
C ALA A 269 -22.06 -2.75 8.29
N HIS A 270 -21.58 -3.66 7.44
CA HIS A 270 -22.42 -4.47 6.55
C HIS A 270 -23.48 -5.27 7.33
N GLY A 271 -24.74 -5.15 6.91
CA GLY A 271 -25.89 -5.80 7.54
C GLY A 271 -26.36 -5.18 8.87
N LYS A 272 -25.71 -4.08 9.30
CA LYS A 272 -26.07 -3.32 10.51
C LYS A 272 -26.47 -1.89 10.17
N ASP A 273 -25.55 -1.14 9.57
CA ASP A 273 -25.70 0.29 9.28
C ASP A 273 -25.87 0.54 7.78
N LEU A 274 -25.30 -0.34 6.94
CA LEU A 274 -25.34 -0.26 5.47
C LEU A 274 -25.29 -1.66 4.83
N ASP A 275 -25.60 -1.72 3.54
CA ASP A 275 -25.35 -2.89 2.68
C ASP A 275 -24.09 -2.65 1.84
N PHE A 276 -22.95 -3.18 2.30
CA PHE A 276 -21.70 -3.11 1.53
C PHE A 276 -21.76 -3.99 0.27
N ALA A 277 -21.76 -3.36 -0.91
CA ALA A 277 -21.94 -4.03 -2.20
C ALA A 277 -20.64 -4.47 -2.89
N GLY A 278 -19.48 -4.23 -2.27
CA GLY A 278 -18.16 -4.56 -2.81
C GLY A 278 -17.37 -3.35 -3.26
N VAL A 279 -16.26 -3.62 -3.95
CA VAL A 279 -15.28 -2.60 -4.34
C VAL A 279 -15.34 -2.36 -5.84
N ILE A 280 -15.31 -1.10 -6.26
CA ILE A 280 -15.00 -0.71 -7.63
C ILE A 280 -13.54 -0.27 -7.64
N PHE A 281 -12.68 -1.09 -8.22
CA PHE A 281 -11.29 -0.71 -8.44
C PHE A 281 -11.21 0.18 -9.69
N HIS A 282 -10.56 1.33 -9.56
CA HIS A 282 -10.53 2.37 -10.57
C HIS A 282 -9.11 2.95 -10.67
N ARG A 283 -8.38 2.68 -11.77
CA ARG A 283 -7.08 3.33 -11.97
C ARG A 283 -7.20 4.80 -12.36
N THR A 284 -6.27 5.63 -11.90
CA THR A 284 -6.21 7.07 -12.20
C THR A 284 -4.94 7.44 -12.97
N ARG A 285 -4.81 8.71 -13.37
CA ARG A 285 -3.76 9.32 -14.21
C ARG A 285 -3.85 8.96 -15.69
N PHE A 286 -5.03 9.10 -16.28
CA PHE A 286 -5.16 9.08 -17.75
C PHE A 286 -4.57 10.37 -18.29
N GLU A 287 -3.90 10.29 -19.44
CA GLU A 287 -3.19 11.45 -20.03
C GLU A 287 -4.17 12.46 -20.64
N VAL A 288 -5.29 11.98 -21.19
CA VAL A 288 -6.29 12.78 -21.88
C VAL A 288 -7.54 12.94 -21.02
N PHE A 289 -8.12 14.15 -21.01
CA PHE A 289 -9.25 14.49 -20.15
C PHE A 289 -10.50 13.64 -20.46
N GLU A 290 -10.75 13.36 -21.74
CA GLU A 290 -11.86 12.52 -22.19
C GLU A 290 -11.80 11.12 -21.59
N ASP A 291 -10.60 10.54 -21.44
CA ASP A 291 -10.41 9.23 -20.82
C ASP A 291 -10.62 9.28 -19.29
N LYS A 292 -10.22 10.39 -18.65
CA LYS A 292 -10.54 10.65 -17.23
C LYS A 292 -12.05 10.65 -17.01
N GLN A 293 -12.77 11.37 -17.88
CA GLN A 293 -14.23 11.48 -17.83
C GLN A 293 -14.90 10.15 -18.15
N LEU A 294 -14.41 9.41 -19.15
CA LEU A 294 -14.91 8.08 -19.50
C LEU A 294 -14.76 7.12 -18.32
N SER A 295 -13.58 7.06 -17.69
CA SER A 295 -13.30 6.18 -16.56
C SER A 295 -14.21 6.50 -15.36
N ALA A 296 -14.36 7.78 -15.01
CA ALA A 296 -15.29 8.24 -13.98
C ALA A 296 -16.74 7.80 -14.27
N ASN A 297 -17.20 7.95 -15.51
CA ASN A 297 -18.54 7.54 -15.94
C ASN A 297 -18.74 6.02 -15.86
N GLN A 298 -17.71 5.21 -16.19
CA GLN A 298 -17.79 3.76 -16.03
C GLN A 298 -17.88 3.34 -14.55
N ALA A 299 -17.12 3.98 -13.66
CA ALA A 299 -17.21 3.74 -12.23
C ALA A 299 -18.62 4.03 -11.69
N ALA A 300 -19.20 5.19 -12.05
CA ALA A 300 -20.57 5.54 -11.67
C ALA A 300 -21.61 4.59 -12.28
N LYS A 301 -21.41 4.15 -13.54
CA LYS A 301 -22.27 3.14 -14.17
C LYS A 301 -22.25 1.81 -13.43
N LEU A 302 -21.10 1.34 -12.96
CA LEU A 302 -20.99 0.13 -12.14
C LEU A 302 -21.70 0.30 -10.79
N ALA A 303 -21.51 1.45 -10.12
CA ALA A 303 -22.22 1.78 -8.88
C ALA A 303 -23.74 1.72 -9.06
N ARG A 304 -24.25 2.31 -10.15
CA ARG A 304 -25.68 2.26 -10.48
C ARG A 304 -26.18 0.86 -10.82
N LEU A 305 -25.39 0.04 -11.53
CA LEU A 305 -25.75 -1.36 -11.82
C LEU A 305 -25.89 -2.18 -10.53
N MET A 306 -25.08 -1.87 -9.52
CA MET A 306 -25.20 -2.47 -8.18
C MET A 306 -26.36 -1.91 -7.36
N LYS A 307 -27.02 -0.84 -7.84
CA LYS A 307 -28.07 -0.09 -7.16
C LYS A 307 -27.56 0.57 -5.87
N ALA A 308 -26.35 1.13 -5.92
CA ALA A 308 -25.77 1.85 -4.78
C ALA A 308 -26.57 3.13 -4.50
N ASP A 309 -26.85 3.38 -3.22
CA ASP A 309 -27.39 4.64 -2.71
C ASP A 309 -26.26 5.61 -2.37
N GLY A 310 -25.08 5.07 -2.01
CA GLY A 310 -23.89 5.87 -1.72
C GLY A 310 -22.57 5.21 -2.14
N ALA A 311 -21.52 6.01 -2.18
CA ALA A 311 -20.17 5.61 -2.54
C ALA A 311 -19.15 6.31 -1.63
N ILE A 312 -18.24 5.53 -1.05
CA ILE A 312 -17.03 6.05 -0.43
C ILE A 312 -15.92 5.98 -1.47
N ILE A 313 -15.15 7.05 -1.64
CA ILE A 313 -14.08 7.14 -2.63
C ILE A 313 -12.78 7.43 -1.90
N THR A 314 -11.75 6.64 -2.14
CA THR A 314 -10.39 6.95 -1.68
C THR A 314 -9.47 7.10 -2.87
N TRP A 315 -8.60 8.09 -2.83
CA TRP A 315 -7.64 8.36 -3.90
C TRP A 315 -6.20 8.14 -3.46
N ILE A 316 -5.47 7.37 -4.27
CA ILE A 316 -4.05 7.11 -4.10
C ILE A 316 -3.30 7.69 -5.29
N GLY A 317 -2.26 8.46 -5.02
CA GLY A 317 -1.47 9.16 -6.01
C GLY A 317 -1.27 10.63 -5.66
N ALA A 318 -0.80 11.40 -6.65
CA ALA A 318 -0.56 12.84 -6.55
C ALA A 318 -0.87 13.54 -7.89
N GLY A 319 -0.94 14.86 -7.86
CA GLY A 319 -1.02 15.70 -9.06
C GLY A 319 -2.28 15.48 -9.90
N ASN A 320 -2.12 15.51 -11.23
CA ASN A 320 -3.22 15.46 -12.20
C ASN A 320 -4.12 14.20 -12.12
N ALA A 321 -3.70 13.16 -11.38
CA ALA A 321 -4.52 11.98 -11.12
C ALA A 321 -5.76 12.28 -10.24
N PHE A 322 -5.79 13.45 -9.58
CA PHE A 322 -6.90 13.86 -8.71
C PHE A 322 -8.15 14.28 -9.49
N ILE A 323 -8.01 14.70 -10.75
CA ILE A 323 -9.16 15.08 -11.59
C ILE A 323 -10.14 13.91 -11.70
N GLU A 324 -9.66 12.69 -11.90
CA GLU A 324 -10.49 11.49 -11.95
C GLU A 324 -11.31 11.26 -10.66
N ALA A 325 -10.78 11.62 -9.49
CA ALA A 325 -11.51 11.49 -8.23
C ALA A 325 -12.73 12.42 -8.21
N MET A 326 -12.51 13.69 -8.57
CA MET A 326 -13.59 14.69 -8.65
C MET A 326 -14.60 14.40 -9.76
N LEU A 327 -14.14 13.98 -10.94
CA LEU A 327 -15.06 13.56 -12.01
C LEU A 327 -15.88 12.34 -11.61
N THR A 328 -15.33 11.44 -10.78
CA THR A 328 -16.08 10.30 -10.24
C THR A 328 -17.16 10.75 -9.26
N VAL A 329 -16.83 11.67 -8.33
CA VAL A 329 -17.82 12.30 -7.44
C VAL A 329 -18.96 12.92 -8.25
N GLN A 330 -18.63 13.76 -9.24
CA GLN A 330 -19.62 14.39 -10.11
C GLN A 330 -20.48 13.38 -10.86
N ALA A 331 -19.89 12.33 -11.42
CA ALA A 331 -20.61 11.31 -12.18
C ALA A 331 -21.58 10.50 -11.31
N LEU A 332 -21.25 10.28 -10.04
CA LEU A 332 -22.10 9.59 -9.06
C LEU A 332 -23.28 10.47 -8.62
N GLU A 333 -23.02 11.70 -8.18
CA GLU A 333 -24.04 12.62 -7.70
C GLU A 333 -25.08 12.94 -8.79
N ARG A 334 -24.64 13.10 -10.04
CA ARG A 334 -25.55 13.27 -11.21
C ARG A 334 -26.45 12.07 -11.48
N GLN A 335 -26.08 10.89 -10.97
CA GLN A 335 -26.90 9.67 -11.04
C GLN A 335 -27.72 9.45 -9.76
N GLY A 336 -27.69 10.39 -8.82
CA GLY A 336 -28.40 10.30 -7.54
C GLY A 336 -27.72 9.40 -6.50
N ILE A 337 -26.43 9.07 -6.70
CA ILE A 337 -25.64 8.25 -5.76
C ILE A 337 -24.79 9.19 -4.90
N LYS A 338 -24.97 9.14 -3.58
CA LYS A 338 -24.27 10.03 -2.65
C LYS A 338 -22.79 9.70 -2.52
N ALA A 339 -21.91 10.67 -2.75
CA ALA A 339 -20.47 10.45 -2.80
C ALA A 339 -19.76 11.12 -1.63
N VAL A 340 -18.92 10.35 -0.92
CA VAL A 340 -17.98 10.88 0.09
C VAL A 340 -16.56 10.63 -0.38
N LEU A 341 -15.77 11.68 -0.53
CA LEU A 341 -14.35 11.58 -0.89
C LEU A 341 -13.48 11.62 0.36
N MET A 342 -12.56 10.66 0.49
CA MET A 342 -11.46 10.69 1.44
C MET A 342 -10.18 11.06 0.69
N THR A 343 -9.53 12.16 1.09
CA THR A 343 -8.28 12.63 0.49
C THR A 343 -7.43 13.42 1.48
N TYR A 344 -6.14 13.49 1.22
CA TYR A 344 -5.25 14.45 1.87
C TYR A 344 -5.29 15.79 1.12
N GLU A 345 -4.79 16.83 1.77
CA GLU A 345 -4.82 18.21 1.29
C GLU A 345 -3.48 18.69 0.72
N HIS A 346 -3.57 19.63 -0.22
CA HIS A 346 -2.49 20.40 -0.83
C HIS A 346 -2.49 21.89 -0.40
N GLY A 347 -2.79 22.16 0.87
CA GLY A 347 -2.92 23.53 1.39
C GLY A 347 -1.60 24.33 1.48
N GLY A 348 -0.50 23.83 0.90
CA GLY A 348 0.83 24.44 1.02
C GLY A 348 1.44 24.27 2.42
N LYS A 349 2.68 24.72 2.58
CA LYS A 349 3.46 24.54 3.83
C LYS A 349 2.74 25.05 5.08
N GLU A 350 2.03 26.17 4.93
CA GLU A 350 1.31 26.84 6.01
C GLU A 350 -0.17 26.41 6.12
N GLY A 351 -0.73 25.74 5.11
CA GLY A 351 -2.17 25.40 5.06
C GLY A 351 -3.08 26.56 4.63
N LEU A 352 -2.53 27.55 3.89
CA LEU A 352 -3.24 28.76 3.46
C LEU A 352 -3.63 28.74 1.97
N GLU A 353 -3.17 27.74 1.23
CA GLU A 353 -3.45 27.59 -0.20
C GLU A 353 -4.71 26.76 -0.44
N ALA A 354 -5.17 26.70 -1.69
CA ALA A 354 -6.32 25.88 -2.04
C ALA A 354 -6.05 24.41 -1.68
N PRO A 355 -6.87 23.78 -0.81
CA PRO A 355 -6.55 22.46 -0.26
C PRO A 355 -6.69 21.34 -1.30
N LEU A 356 -7.40 21.59 -2.40
CA LEU A 356 -7.68 20.61 -3.45
C LEU A 356 -7.27 21.18 -4.82
N MET A 357 -6.60 20.36 -5.64
CA MET A 357 -6.07 20.78 -6.95
C MET A 357 -7.15 21.01 -8.01
N TYR A 358 -8.32 20.40 -7.83
CA TYR A 358 -9.45 20.48 -8.74
C TYR A 358 -10.72 20.24 -7.93
N THR A 359 -11.82 20.91 -8.25
CA THR A 359 -13.09 20.75 -7.54
C THR A 359 -14.26 20.78 -8.51
N VAL A 360 -15.32 20.07 -8.16
CA VAL A 360 -16.61 20.09 -8.85
C VAL A 360 -17.69 20.55 -7.87
N PRO A 361 -18.74 21.26 -8.30
CA PRO A 361 -19.80 21.72 -7.40
C PRO A 361 -20.51 20.58 -6.66
N GLU A 362 -20.52 19.38 -7.24
CA GLU A 362 -21.12 18.18 -6.65
C GLU A 362 -20.29 17.59 -5.48
N ALA A 363 -19.05 18.03 -5.25
CA ALA A 363 -18.22 17.53 -4.16
C ALA A 363 -18.51 18.29 -2.84
N ASP A 364 -19.63 17.95 -2.20
CA ASP A 364 -20.10 18.58 -0.96
C ASP A 364 -19.78 17.78 0.32
N ALA A 365 -19.20 16.58 0.19
CA ALA A 365 -18.75 15.74 1.30
C ALA A 365 -17.30 15.24 1.08
N VAL A 366 -16.34 15.95 1.68
CA VAL A 366 -14.92 15.61 1.63
C VAL A 366 -14.38 15.44 3.05
N VAL A 367 -13.74 14.30 3.30
CA VAL A 367 -13.07 13.97 4.56
C VAL A 367 -11.57 14.12 4.35
N SER A 368 -10.96 15.04 5.09
CA SER A 368 -9.51 15.20 5.14
C SER A 368 -8.84 14.11 5.98
N ILE A 369 -7.75 13.56 5.46
CA ILE A 369 -6.90 12.56 6.15
C ILE A 369 -5.47 13.09 6.39
N GLY A 370 -5.30 14.42 6.38
CA GLY A 370 -4.03 15.09 6.60
C GLY A 370 -3.58 15.92 5.41
N SER A 371 -2.29 16.27 5.37
CA SER A 371 -1.70 17.15 4.35
C SER A 371 -0.37 16.57 3.88
N LEU A 372 -0.09 16.67 2.58
CA LEU A 372 1.21 16.27 2.02
C LEU A 372 2.28 17.36 2.20
N ASP A 373 1.89 18.63 2.18
CA ASP A 373 2.81 19.76 1.96
C ASP A 373 3.49 20.27 3.23
N ARG A 374 3.22 19.66 4.40
CA ARG A 374 3.78 20.11 5.67
C ARG A 374 5.28 19.79 5.75
N PRO A 375 6.15 20.79 6.04
CA PRO A 375 7.55 20.53 6.23
C PRO A 375 7.79 19.68 7.49
N ILE A 376 8.84 18.87 7.46
CA ILE A 376 9.22 18.03 8.60
C ILE A 376 10.73 17.96 8.74
N SER A 377 11.19 17.97 9.99
CA SER A 377 12.57 17.66 10.34
C SER A 377 12.64 16.26 10.93
N LEU A 378 13.35 15.37 10.25
CA LEU A 378 13.67 14.04 10.74
C LEU A 378 14.97 14.14 11.55
N PRO A 379 14.98 13.78 12.84
CA PRO A 379 16.17 13.90 13.67
C PRO A 379 17.28 12.94 13.22
N HIS A 380 18.50 13.15 13.73
CA HIS A 380 19.57 12.16 13.62
C HIS A 380 19.14 10.81 14.23
N VAL A 381 19.58 9.70 13.63
CA VAL A 381 19.34 8.33 14.11
C VAL A 381 20.66 7.59 14.34
N ASP A 382 20.69 6.69 15.32
CA ASP A 382 21.90 5.92 15.64
C ASP A 382 22.17 4.78 14.63
N ARG A 383 21.12 4.33 13.92
CA ARG A 383 21.20 3.21 12.96
C ARG A 383 20.44 3.51 11.68
N VAL A 384 21.05 3.23 10.54
CA VAL A 384 20.40 3.24 9.23
C VAL A 384 20.48 1.87 8.58
N ILE A 385 19.39 1.44 7.96
CA ILE A 385 19.28 0.20 7.18
C ILE A 385 18.92 0.57 5.73
N GLY A 386 19.54 -0.11 4.76
CA GLY A 386 19.23 0.06 3.33
C GLY A 386 20.26 0.86 2.54
N GLY A 387 21.14 1.62 3.20
CA GLY A 387 22.20 2.39 2.55
C GLY A 387 22.83 3.43 3.49
N HIS A 388 23.65 4.32 2.93
CA HIS A 388 24.35 5.36 3.69
C HIS A 388 23.96 6.78 3.28
N ASP A 389 23.36 6.95 2.11
CA ASP A 389 22.91 8.22 1.58
C ASP A 389 21.58 8.04 0.83
N LEU A 390 20.91 9.14 0.53
CA LEU A 390 19.65 9.15 -0.21
C LEU A 390 19.50 10.44 -1.01
N ASN A 391 18.69 10.39 -2.06
CA ASN A 391 18.28 11.56 -2.83
C ASN A 391 16.83 11.93 -2.52
N ILE A 392 16.65 13.05 -1.80
CA ILE A 392 15.34 13.56 -1.37
C ILE A 392 14.72 14.56 -2.36
N LYS A 393 15.47 15.02 -3.37
CA LYS A 393 15.04 15.99 -4.39
C LYS A 393 15.47 15.55 -5.79
N PRO A 394 15.07 14.34 -6.23
CA PRO A 394 15.53 13.79 -7.51
C PRO A 394 15.11 14.66 -8.70
N GLU A 395 14.06 15.47 -8.56
CA GLU A 395 13.65 16.45 -9.58
C GLU A 395 14.72 17.49 -9.89
N SER A 396 15.61 17.79 -8.94
CA SER A 396 16.64 18.82 -9.02
C SER A 396 18.02 18.30 -9.40
N GLY A 397 18.20 16.97 -9.53
CA GLY A 397 19.50 16.35 -9.79
C GLY A 397 19.75 15.13 -8.92
N ASP A 398 21.02 14.72 -8.86
CA ASP A 398 21.47 13.56 -8.08
C ASP A 398 22.26 13.92 -6.82
N GLU A 399 21.91 15.03 -6.18
CA GLU A 399 22.53 15.39 -4.90
C GLU A 399 22.08 14.40 -3.82
N ARG A 400 23.06 13.76 -3.16
CA ARG A 400 22.82 12.77 -2.11
C ARG A 400 23.26 13.31 -0.77
N ILE A 401 22.43 13.04 0.24
CA ILE A 401 22.66 13.48 1.61
C ILE A 401 22.93 12.28 2.52
N PRO A 402 23.76 12.43 3.58
CA PRO A 402 23.93 11.39 4.57
C PRO A 402 22.61 10.98 5.22
N SER A 403 22.37 9.67 5.27
CA SER A 403 21.10 9.12 5.74
C SER A 403 20.95 9.03 7.25
N ALA A 404 22.03 9.17 8.04
CA ALA A 404 21.99 9.10 9.50
C ALA A 404 21.73 10.47 10.16
N ASP A 405 22.08 11.56 9.46
CA ASP A 405 22.01 12.92 9.99
C ASP A 405 20.57 13.45 10.07
N GLU A 406 20.42 14.66 10.61
CA GLU A 406 19.15 15.40 10.53
C GLU A 406 18.78 15.67 9.07
N ILE A 407 17.56 15.29 8.67
CA ILE A 407 17.03 15.51 7.32
C ILE A 407 15.87 16.50 7.40
N LYS A 408 15.97 17.61 6.66
CA LYS A 408 14.89 18.59 6.53
C LYS A 408 14.16 18.39 5.21
N LEU A 409 12.89 18.02 5.31
CA LEU A 409 12.02 17.81 4.17
C LEU A 409 11.04 18.96 4.03
N ASP A 410 10.86 19.43 2.80
CA ASP A 410 9.93 20.51 2.48
C ASP A 410 8.44 20.08 2.60
N TRP A 411 8.20 18.78 2.63
CA TRP A 411 6.90 18.11 2.58
C TRP A 411 7.05 16.63 2.99
N TYR A 412 5.94 15.93 3.22
CA TYR A 412 5.94 14.53 3.64
C TYR A 412 6.25 13.53 2.54
N LEU A 413 6.37 13.94 1.28
CA LEU A 413 6.47 13.02 0.15
C LEU A 413 7.49 11.89 0.35
N PRO A 414 8.73 12.12 0.80
CA PRO A 414 9.72 11.04 0.97
C PRO A 414 9.43 10.10 2.17
N VAL A 415 8.52 10.45 3.07
CA VAL A 415 8.23 9.66 4.27
C VAL A 415 7.14 8.63 3.95
N LEU A 416 7.47 7.36 4.12
CA LEU A 416 6.56 6.24 3.89
C LEU A 416 5.29 6.36 4.73
N SER A 417 4.14 6.19 4.09
CA SER A 417 2.81 6.23 4.72
C SER A 417 2.51 7.51 5.51
N ALA A 418 3.25 8.60 5.25
CA ALA A 418 3.02 9.88 5.91
C ALA A 418 1.77 10.61 5.39
N VAL A 419 1.22 10.14 4.28
CA VAL A 419 -0.12 10.50 3.80
C VAL A 419 -1.00 9.28 4.01
N ASP A 420 -2.00 9.46 4.88
CA ASP A 420 -2.85 8.36 5.30
C ASP A 420 -4.06 8.17 4.38
N HIS A 421 -3.86 7.53 3.23
CA HIS A 421 -4.90 7.35 2.20
C HIS A 421 -6.22 6.72 2.67
N TRP A 422 -6.23 6.02 3.80
CA TRP A 422 -7.38 5.24 4.25
C TRP A 422 -7.77 5.46 5.73
N GLY A 423 -7.01 6.22 6.51
CA GLY A 423 -7.32 6.47 7.93
C GLY A 423 -6.69 5.49 8.93
N PHE A 424 -5.46 5.00 8.69
CA PHE A 424 -4.64 4.23 9.64
C PHE A 424 -4.13 5.05 10.84
N GLY A 425 -3.82 6.31 10.59
CA GLY A 425 -3.15 7.24 11.49
C GLY A 425 -4.11 8.07 12.33
N LYS A 426 -3.54 9.07 12.98
CA LYS A 426 -4.27 10.10 13.75
C LYS A 426 -4.00 11.49 13.20
N GLN A 427 -3.40 11.60 12.02
CA GLN A 427 -3.22 12.89 11.37
C GLN A 427 -4.61 13.42 11.02
N THR A 428 -4.94 14.57 11.56
CA THR A 428 -6.17 15.29 11.25
C THR A 428 -5.79 16.72 10.92
N CYS A 429 -6.54 17.36 10.05
CA CYS A 429 -6.49 18.82 9.94
C CYS A 429 -7.28 19.43 11.10
N VAL A 430 -6.88 20.62 11.54
CA VAL A 430 -7.71 21.44 12.42
C VAL A 430 -8.75 22.08 11.52
N GLU A 431 -10.03 21.86 11.83
CA GLU A 431 -11.16 22.46 11.12
C GLU A 431 -11.02 23.99 11.21
N TYR A 432 -11.04 24.68 10.06
CA TYR A 432 -10.93 26.15 9.98
C TYR A 432 -12.32 26.79 9.89
#